data_AF-A0A357ALB1-F1
#
_entry.id   AF-A0A357ALB1-F1
#
_cell.length_a   1.000
_cell.length_b   1.000
_cell.length_c   1.000
_cell.angle_alpha   90.00
_cell.angle_beta   90.00
_cell.angle_gamma   90.00
#
_symmetry.space_group_name_H-M   'P 1'
#
loop_
_entity.id
_entity.type
_entity.pdbx_description
1 polymer ?
#
loop_
_entity_poly.entity_id
_entity_poly.type
_entity_poly.pdbx_seq_one_letter_code
_entity_poly.pdbx_strand_id
1 'polypeptide(L)'
;MDRKSLSQIRKQLECLVGKRVELRANKGRKKISVKVGIVDNVYPSVFTVRLENEYNSVRKVSYNYTDILTHTVEVRLMSSSDIDKIAL
;
A
#
# COMPACT_ATOMS: atom_id res chain seq x y z
N MET A 1 21.34 -4.14 8.74
CA MET A 1 20.09 -3.70 8.05
C MET A 1 20.19 -2.21 7.81
N ASP A 2 20.03 -1.75 6.58
CA ASP A 2 20.23 -0.33 6.24
C ASP A 2 19.08 0.53 6.77
N ARG A 3 19.35 1.28 7.85
CA ARG A 3 18.39 2.19 8.50
C ARG A 3 18.00 3.36 7.58
N LYS A 4 18.88 3.74 6.64
CA LYS A 4 18.60 4.84 5.70
C LYS A 4 17.51 4.41 4.71
N SER A 5 17.53 3.17 4.24
CA SER A 5 16.50 2.60 3.35
C SER A 5 15.11 2.60 3.99
N LEU A 6 14.96 2.15 5.24
CA LEU A 6 13.66 2.16 5.93
C LEU A 6 13.15 3.59 6.18
N SER A 7 14.05 4.52 6.52
CA SER A 7 13.67 5.93 6.69
C SER A 7 13.23 6.57 5.38
N GLN A 8 13.85 6.22 4.25
CA GLN A 8 13.46 6.69 2.94
C GLN A 8 12.10 6.12 2.51
N ILE A 9 11.87 4.83 2.71
CA ILE A 9 10.57 4.18 2.46
C ILE A 9 9.47 4.88 3.27
N ARG A 10 9.72 5.14 4.56
CA ARG A 10 8.77 5.87 5.40
C ARG A 10 8.46 7.26 4.84
N LYS A 11 9.47 8.06 4.50
CA LYS A 11 9.27 9.40 3.91
C LYS A 11 8.47 9.35 2.61
N GLN A 12 8.74 8.35 1.77
CA GLN A 12 7.98 8.14 0.53
C GLN A 12 6.50 7.84 0.83
N LEU A 13 6.21 6.98 1.80
CA LEU A 13 4.84 6.68 2.22
C LEU A 13 4.14 7.88 2.88
N GLU A 14 4.85 8.71 3.65
CA GLU A 14 4.32 9.96 4.20
C GLU A 14 3.80 10.88 3.07
N CYS A 15 4.52 10.96 1.95
CA CYS A 15 4.08 11.69 0.75
C CYS A 15 2.89 11.06 0.02
N LEU A 16 2.47 9.85 0.39
CA LEU A 16 1.33 9.13 -0.19
C LEU A 16 0.08 9.17 0.69
N VAL A 17 0.16 9.71 1.91
CA VAL A 17 -1.01 9.83 2.80
C VAL A 17 -2.15 10.59 2.09
N GLY A 18 -3.36 10.03 2.18
CA GLY A 18 -4.55 10.53 1.50
C GLY A 18 -4.64 10.18 0.00
N LYS A 19 -3.62 9.57 -0.59
CA LYS A 19 -3.62 9.17 -2.00
C LYS A 19 -4.09 7.73 -2.17
N ARG A 20 -4.75 7.51 -3.32
CA ARG A 20 -5.21 6.19 -3.77
C ARG A 20 -4.03 5.39 -4.32
N VAL A 21 -3.89 4.15 -3.87
CA VAL A 21 -2.77 3.27 -4.19
C VAL A 21 -3.25 1.86 -4.51
N GLU A 22 -2.51 1.17 -5.37
CA GLU A 22 -2.56 -0.27 -5.53
C GLU A 22 -1.58 -0.93 -4.56
N LEU A 23 -2.07 -1.91 -3.82
CA LEU A 23 -1.29 -2.78 -2.95
C LEU A 23 -1.19 -4.17 -3.59
N ARG A 24 0.04 -4.63 -3.82
CA ARG A 24 0.31 -6.02 -4.21
C ARG A 24 1.02 -6.72 -3.07
N ALA A 25 0.37 -7.71 -2.46
CA ALA A 25 0.91 -8.47 -1.34
C ALA A 25 1.13 -9.95 -1.70
N ASN A 26 2.35 -10.43 -1.48
CA ASN A 26 2.76 -11.82 -1.67
C ASN A 26 2.33 -12.66 -0.45
N LYS A 27 1.33 -13.52 -0.63
CA LYS A 27 0.75 -14.37 0.44
C LYS A 27 1.37 -15.78 0.50
N GLY A 28 2.51 -16.01 -0.15
CA GLY A 28 3.21 -17.31 -0.17
C GLY A 28 3.20 -17.99 -1.54
N ARG A 29 3.06 -19.33 -1.58
CA ARG A 29 3.21 -20.20 -2.78
C ARG A 29 2.37 -19.73 -3.98
N LYS A 30 2.96 -18.88 -4.82
CA LYS A 30 2.36 -18.27 -6.04
C LYS A 30 1.06 -17.49 -5.85
N LYS A 31 0.72 -17.08 -4.61
CA LYS A 31 -0.52 -16.33 -4.35
C LYS A 31 -0.21 -14.85 -4.14
N ILE A 32 -0.60 -14.03 -5.11
CA ILE A 32 -0.50 -12.56 -5.04
C ILE A 32 -1.89 -12.00 -4.83
N SER A 33 -2.03 -11.08 -3.88
CA SER A 33 -3.26 -10.33 -3.64
C SER A 33 -3.07 -8.91 -4.12
N VAL A 34 -3.89 -8.46 -5.07
CA VAL A 34 -3.94 -7.06 -5.51
C VAL A 34 -5.19 -6.41 -4.91
N LYS A 35 -5.04 -5.22 -4.34
CA LYS A 35 -6.14 -4.45 -3.75
C LYS A 35 -5.92 -2.96 -3.95
N VAL A 36 -7.00 -2.21 -4.00
CA VAL A 36 -6.96 -0.74 -4.06
C VAL A 36 -7.39 -0.15 -2.72
N GLY A 37 -6.79 0.96 -2.34
CA GLY A 37 -7.16 1.69 -1.15
C GLY A 37 -6.48 3.04 -1.04
N ILE A 38 -6.75 3.74 0.06
CA ILE A 38 -6.16 5.04 0.37
C ILE A 38 -5.16 4.86 1.51
N VAL A 39 -3.93 5.37 1.35
CA VAL A 39 -2.97 5.41 2.46
C VAL A 39 -3.54 6.31 3.55
N ASP A 40 -3.84 5.72 4.70
CA ASP A 40 -4.62 6.35 5.77
C ASP A 40 -3.71 7.04 6.78
N ASN A 41 -2.67 6.35 7.27
CA ASN A 41 -1.73 6.87 8.26
C ASN A 41 -0.35 6.21 8.12
N VAL A 42 0.70 6.91 8.52
CA VAL A 42 2.08 6.42 8.55
C VAL A 42 2.66 6.63 9.94
N TYR A 43 3.01 5.53 10.62
CA TYR A 43 3.50 5.49 12.00
C TYR A 43 4.97 5.07 12.06
N PRO A 44 5.68 5.20 13.18
CA PRO A 44 7.11 4.87 13.23
C PRO A 44 7.52 3.48 12.77
N SER A 45 6.65 2.47 12.87
CA SER A 45 6.97 1.08 12.51
C SER A 45 6.09 0.48 11.40
N VAL A 46 4.94 1.09 11.12
CA VAL A 46 3.93 0.56 10.19
C VAL A 46 3.21 1.70 9.49
N PHE A 47 2.58 1.40 8.36
CA PHE A 47 1.60 2.27 7.72
C PHE A 47 0.27 1.53 7.57
N THR A 48 -0.83 2.29 7.49
CA THR A 48 -2.18 1.73 7.34
C THR A 48 -2.81 2.19 6.03
N VAL A 49 -3.53 1.30 5.37
CA VAL A 49 -4.30 1.58 4.16
C VAL A 49 -5.76 1.22 4.40
N ARG A 50 -6.65 2.14 4.04
CA ARG A 50 -8.09 1.92 4.02
C ARG A 50 -8.46 1.32 2.66
N LEU A 51 -8.87 0.07 2.63
CA LEU A 51 -9.21 -0.64 1.40
C LEU A 51 -10.57 -0.21 0.89
N GLU A 52 -10.68 -0.06 -0.42
CA GLU A 52 -11.94 0.10 -1.13
C GLU A 52 -12.54 -1.31 -1.34
N ASN A 53 -13.76 -1.54 -0.85
CA ASN A 53 -14.52 -2.77 -1.09
C ASN A 53 -15.91 -2.41 -1.63
N GLU A 54 -16.48 -3.29 -2.44
CA GLU A 54 -17.80 -3.11 -3.09
C GLU A 54 -18.97 -2.98 -2.09
N TYR A 55 -18.80 -3.49 -0.87
CA TYR A 55 -19.87 -3.61 0.13
C TYR A 55 -19.91 -2.48 1.17
N ASN A 56 -19.32 -1.30 0.88
CA ASN A 56 -19.21 -0.19 1.85
C ASN A 56 -18.58 -0.55 3.22
N SER A 57 -17.93 -1.72 3.33
CA SER A 57 -17.25 -2.14 4.55
C SER A 57 -15.85 -1.55 4.60
N VAL A 58 -15.62 -0.66 5.57
CA VAL A 58 -14.32 -0.02 5.78
C VAL A 58 -13.37 -1.06 6.37
N ARG A 59 -12.51 -1.63 5.52
CA ARG A 59 -11.46 -2.55 5.95
C ARG A 59 -10.12 -1.82 5.97
N LYS A 60 -9.52 -1.67 7.15
CA LYS A 60 -8.16 -1.15 7.32
C LYS A 60 -7.16 -2.31 7.37
N VAL A 61 -6.03 -2.16 6.69
CA VAL A 61 -4.90 -3.10 6.78
C VAL A 61 -3.63 -2.33 7.16
N SER A 62 -2.70 -3.00 7.83
CA SER A 62 -1.41 -2.45 8.22
C SER A 62 -0.28 -3.29 7.67
N TYR A 63 0.79 -2.65 7.23
CA TYR A 63 2.02 -3.29 6.78
C TYR A 63 3.22 -2.60 7.42
N ASN A 64 4.31 -3.34 7.58
CA ASN A 64 5.56 -2.78 8.10
C ASN A 64 6.47 -2.33 6.93
N TYR A 65 7.52 -1.57 7.24
CA TYR A 65 8.46 -1.08 6.21
C TYR A 65 9.39 -2.16 5.66
N THR A 66 9.64 -3.20 6.45
CA THR A 66 10.41 -4.36 6.01
C THR A 66 9.66 -5.11 4.90
N ASP A 67 8.33 -5.12 4.92
CA ASP A 67 7.52 -5.76 3.88
C ASP A 67 7.74 -5.10 2.50
N ILE A 68 7.87 -3.77 2.47
CA ILE A 68 8.24 -3.04 1.25
C ILE A 68 9.70 -3.28 0.89
N LEU A 69 10.60 -3.19 1.88
CA LEU A 69 12.04 -3.41 1.66
C LEU A 69 12.33 -4.80 1.09
N THR A 70 11.56 -5.81 1.49
CA THR A 70 11.71 -7.21 1.08
C THR A 70 10.80 -7.60 -0.09
N HIS A 71 10.09 -6.63 -0.68
CA HIS A 71 9.15 -6.86 -1.79
C HIS A 71 8.05 -7.89 -1.49
N THR A 72 7.73 -8.12 -0.22
CA THR A 72 6.53 -8.91 0.14
C THR A 72 5.27 -8.07 -0.04
N VAL A 73 5.40 -6.74 0.00
CA VAL A 73 4.36 -5.76 -0.31
C VAL A 73 4.91 -4.71 -1.27
N GLU A 74 4.21 -4.48 -2.38
CA GLU A 74 4.45 -3.33 -3.26
C GLU A 74 3.31 -2.32 -3.12
N VAL A 75 3.66 -1.03 -3.14
CA VAL A 75 2.72 0.10 -3.13
C VAL A 75 2.93 0.89 -4.40
N ARG A 76 1.88 1.10 -5.19
CA ARG A 76 1.93 1.93 -6.41
C ARG A 76 0.89 3.04 -6.33
N LEU A 77 1.32 4.27 -6.58
CA LEU A 77 0.40 5.40 -6.70
C LEU A 77 -0.48 5.21 -7.92
N MET A 78 -1.81 5.25 -7.75
CA MET A 78 -2.73 5.25 -8.87
C MET A 78 -2.90 6.67 -9.38
N SER A 79 -2.55 6.90 -10.64
CA SER A 79 -2.77 8.17 -11.32
C SER A 79 -4.19 8.24 -11.87
N SER A 80 -4.67 9.42 -12.23
CA SER A 80 -5.98 9.60 -12.87
C SER A 80 -6.16 8.73 -14.11
N SER A 81 -5.08 8.47 -14.86
CA SER A 81 -5.08 7.61 -16.06
C SER A 81 -5.30 6.12 -15.75
N ASP A 82 -5.07 5.69 -14.51
CA ASP A 82 -5.31 4.30 -14.06
C ASP A 82 -6.76 4.08 -13.62
N ILE A 83 -7.51 5.16 -13.35
CA ILE A 83 -8.90 5.11 -12.89
C ILE A 83 -9.82 4.62 -14.02
N ASP A 84 -9.58 5.04 -15.26
CA ASP A 84 -10.38 4.66 -16.43
C ASP A 84 -10.28 3.16 -16.79
N LYS A 85 -9.22 2.46 -16.36
CA LYS A 85 -9.04 1.02 -16.67
C LYS A 85 -9.78 0.07 -15.75
N ILE A 86 -10.32 0.56 -14.63
CA ILE A 86 -11.05 -0.27 -13.65
C ILE A 86 -12.57 -0.21 -13.91
N ALA A 87 -13.03 0.74 -14.73
CA ALA A 87 -14.45 1.01 -14.99
C ALA A 87 -14.98 0.47 -16.34
N LEU A 88 -14.26 -0.45 -17.01
CA LEU A 88 -14.70 -1.15 -18.22
C LEU A 88 -14.76 -2.66 -17.98
#